data_AF-A0A3B8VDP0-F1
#
_entry.id   AF-A0A3B8VDP0-F1
#
_cell.length_a   1.000
_cell.length_b   1.000
_cell.length_c   1.000
_cell.angle_alpha   90.00
_cell.angle_beta   90.00
_cell.angle_gamma   90.00
#
_symmetry.space_group_name_H-M   'P 1'
#
loop_
_entity.id
_entity.type
_entity.pdbx_description
1 polymer ?
#
loop_
_entity_poly.entity_id
_entity_poly.type
_entity_poly.pdbx_seq_one_letter_code
_entity_poly.pdbx_strand_id
1 'polypeptide(L)'
;ERLGGHKPAPVNYDNIPGCTYCKPEIASVGLTEKAAKEAGYDIIVGKFPFMPNGKAQAAGHTEGFVKVIFDKKYGEWLGCHMIGHTVTDMIAEVVVARDLETTGHEIISAVHPHPSLSEAIMEAVAEAYNEGVHLGTPVKK
;
A
#
# COMPACT_ATOMS: atom_id res chain seq x y z
N GLU A 1 26.04 -1.60 -12.06
CA GLU A 1 25.52 -1.57 -13.46
C GLU A 1 26.27 -0.59 -14.36
N ARG A 2 26.25 0.73 -14.11
CA ARG A 2 26.97 1.71 -14.97
C ARG A 2 28.48 1.44 -15.09
N LEU A 3 29.15 1.12 -13.98
CA LEU A 3 30.58 0.75 -13.99
C LEU A 3 30.86 -0.55 -14.78
N GLY A 4 29.85 -1.39 -14.97
CA GLY A 4 29.93 -2.60 -15.79
C GLY A 4 29.57 -2.38 -17.26
N GLY A 5 29.42 -1.14 -17.72
CA GLY A 5 29.07 -0.80 -19.10
C GLY A 5 27.57 -0.93 -19.44
N HIS A 6 26.72 -1.25 -18.46
CA HIS A 6 25.27 -1.29 -18.66
C HIS A 6 24.65 0.12 -18.67
N LYS A 7 23.47 0.25 -19.29
CA LYS A 7 22.65 1.46 -19.32
C LYS A 7 21.39 1.26 -18.46
N PRO A 8 21.51 1.35 -17.12
CA PRO A 8 20.36 1.12 -16.26
C PRO A 8 19.35 2.26 -16.38
N ALA A 9 18.09 1.95 -16.06
CA ALA A 9 17.05 2.95 -15.91
C ALA A 9 17.49 4.02 -14.87
N PRO A 10 17.07 5.28 -15.04
CA PRO A 10 17.25 6.28 -14.00
C PRO A 10 16.49 5.85 -12.74
N VAL A 11 17.03 6.21 -11.57
CA VAL A 11 16.34 5.98 -10.30
C VAL A 11 15.06 6.81 -10.26
N ASN A 12 13.93 6.16 -9.99
CA ASN A 12 12.67 6.85 -9.69
C ASN A 12 12.67 7.28 -8.21
N TYR A 13 12.92 8.56 -7.98
CA TYR A 13 12.96 9.12 -6.61
C TYR A 13 11.60 9.11 -5.92
N ASP A 14 10.50 9.12 -6.70
CA ASP A 14 9.13 9.04 -6.16
C ASP A 14 8.76 7.61 -5.71
N ASN A 15 9.63 6.62 -5.94
CA ASN A 15 9.46 5.24 -5.51
C ASN A 15 10.48 4.78 -4.45
N ILE A 16 11.16 5.71 -3.79
CA ILE A 16 12.04 5.40 -2.65
C ILE A 16 11.21 5.28 -1.37
N PRO A 17 11.23 4.14 -0.65
CA PRO A 17 10.50 3.99 0.59
C PRO A 17 11.19 4.72 1.74
N GLY A 18 10.39 5.36 2.60
CA GLY A 18 10.81 5.87 3.90
C GLY A 18 10.41 4.88 5.00
N CYS A 19 11.38 4.45 5.81
CA CYS A 19 11.16 3.50 6.90
C CYS A 19 11.67 4.07 8.22
N THR A 20 10.80 4.15 9.23
CA THR A 20 11.18 4.48 10.61
C THR A 20 10.96 3.25 11.49
N TYR A 21 12.05 2.68 11.99
CA TYR A 21 12.07 1.46 12.79
C TYR A 21 11.77 1.72 14.29
N CYS A 22 10.76 2.55 14.56
CA CYS A 22 10.24 2.76 15.91
C CYS A 22 9.19 1.70 16.29
N LYS A 23 8.55 1.83 17.47
CA LYS A 23 7.48 0.92 17.90
C LYS A 23 6.20 1.72 18.23
N PRO A 24 5.10 1.55 17.46
CA PRO A 24 4.99 0.77 16.21
C PRO A 24 5.84 1.37 15.08
N GLU A 25 6.16 0.57 14.05
CA GLU A 25 6.94 1.01 12.90
C GLU A 25 6.11 1.91 11.98
N ILE A 26 6.79 2.70 11.15
CA ILE A 26 6.17 3.55 10.12
C ILE A 26 6.89 3.31 8.79
N ALA A 27 6.12 3.07 7.73
CA ALA A 27 6.64 2.93 6.38
C ALA A 27 5.79 3.71 5.38
N SER A 28 6.41 4.35 4.39
CA SER A 28 5.68 5.02 3.31
C SER A 28 6.46 5.04 2.01
N VAL A 29 5.74 5.15 0.90
CA VAL A 29 6.31 5.36 -0.44
C VAL A 29 5.33 6.19 -1.28
N GLY A 30 5.86 7.03 -2.16
CA GLY A 30 5.06 7.83 -3.09
C GLY A 30 4.38 9.04 -2.45
N LEU A 31 3.28 9.47 -3.08
CA LEU A 31 2.61 10.72 -2.74
C LEU A 31 1.76 10.58 -1.47
N THR A 32 1.67 11.68 -0.71
CA THR A 32 0.62 11.85 0.29
C THR A 32 -0.69 12.27 -0.38
N GLU A 33 -1.84 12.13 0.29
CA GLU A 33 -3.11 12.60 -0.28
C GLU A 33 -3.07 14.09 -0.65
N LYS A 34 -2.46 14.91 0.22
CA LYS A 34 -2.33 16.35 -0.02
C LYS A 34 -1.48 16.61 -1.25
N ALA A 35 -0.30 15.97 -1.35
CA ALA A 35 0.59 16.12 -2.50
C ALA A 35 -0.05 15.62 -3.80
N ALA A 36 -0.79 14.51 -3.76
CA ALA A 36 -1.50 14.00 -4.93
C ALA A 36 -2.58 14.98 -5.43
N LYS A 37 -3.37 15.55 -4.52
CA LYS A 37 -4.35 16.59 -4.86
C LYS A 37 -3.69 17.86 -5.39
N GLU A 38 -2.58 18.30 -4.80
CA GLU A 38 -1.80 19.47 -5.26
C GLU A 38 -1.17 19.24 -6.63
N ALA A 39 -0.80 18.00 -6.95
CA ALA A 39 -0.31 17.60 -8.27
C ALA A 39 -1.43 17.45 -9.32
N GLY A 40 -2.70 17.59 -8.94
CA GLY A 40 -3.85 17.60 -9.86
C GLY A 40 -4.50 16.24 -10.11
N TYR A 41 -4.18 15.20 -9.31
CA TYR A 41 -4.84 13.91 -9.41
C TYR A 41 -6.26 13.93 -8.79
N ASP A 42 -7.20 13.23 -9.43
CA ASP A 42 -8.46 12.84 -8.78
C ASP A 42 -8.21 11.50 -8.10
N ILE A 43 -8.24 11.46 -6.76
CA ILE A 43 -7.76 10.30 -6.01
C ILE A 43 -8.90 9.48 -5.39
N ILE A 44 -8.69 8.17 -5.33
CA ILE A 44 -9.39 7.28 -4.40
C ILE A 44 -8.42 6.83 -3.31
N VAL A 45 -8.95 6.65 -2.11
CA VAL A 45 -8.15 6.33 -0.92
C VAL A 45 -8.80 5.15 -0.22
N GLY A 46 -7.99 4.15 0.08
CA GLY A 46 -8.40 3.01 0.87
C GLY A 46 -7.59 2.93 2.16
N LYS A 47 -8.22 2.42 3.22
CA LYS A 47 -7.59 2.29 4.53
C LYS A 47 -8.10 1.07 5.25
N PHE A 48 -7.18 0.21 5.67
CA PHE A 48 -7.50 -0.97 6.47
C PHE A 48 -6.77 -0.92 7.82
N PRO A 49 -7.50 -0.86 8.95
CA PRO A 49 -6.90 -0.96 10.28
C PRO A 49 -6.40 -2.39 10.57
N PHE A 50 -5.34 -2.54 11.35
CA PHE A 50 -4.87 -3.87 11.79
C PHE A 50 -5.78 -4.49 12.86
N MET A 51 -6.69 -3.72 13.46
CA MET A 51 -7.61 -4.21 14.48
C MET A 51 -8.44 -5.46 14.05
N PRO A 52 -9.11 -5.49 12.88
CA PRO A 52 -9.80 -6.69 12.41
C PRO A 52 -8.89 -7.76 11.77
N ASN A 53 -7.57 -7.54 11.66
CA ASN A 53 -6.67 -8.52 11.05
C ASN A 53 -6.39 -9.68 12.01
N GLY A 54 -6.67 -10.91 11.57
CA GLY A 54 -6.51 -12.11 12.42
C GLY A 54 -5.07 -12.38 12.85
N LYS A 55 -4.08 -12.10 11.99
CA LYS A 55 -2.66 -12.26 12.34
C LYS A 55 -2.21 -11.23 13.37
N ALA A 56 -2.63 -9.97 13.22
CA ALA A 56 -2.37 -8.88 14.16
C ALA A 56 -2.95 -9.19 15.55
N GLN A 57 -4.18 -9.69 15.60
CA GLN A 57 -4.84 -10.16 16.82
C GLN A 57 -4.05 -11.28 17.48
N ALA A 58 -3.67 -12.32 16.72
CA ALA A 58 -2.89 -13.44 17.23
C ALA A 58 -1.49 -13.03 17.73
N ALA A 59 -0.90 -11.99 17.14
CA ALA A 59 0.41 -11.46 17.53
C ALA A 59 0.36 -10.41 18.66
N GLY A 60 -0.82 -9.93 19.05
CA GLY A 60 -0.97 -8.86 20.05
C GLY A 60 -0.53 -7.48 19.56
N HIS A 61 -0.53 -7.24 18.24
CA HIS A 61 -0.09 -6.00 17.59
C HIS A 61 -1.17 -5.45 16.67
N THR A 62 -2.25 -4.95 17.24
CA THR A 62 -3.48 -4.54 16.53
C THR A 62 -3.54 -3.04 16.24
N GLU A 63 -2.56 -2.28 16.74
CA GLU A 63 -2.40 -0.86 16.50
C GLU A 63 -2.01 -0.54 15.04
N GLY A 64 -2.54 0.56 14.53
CA GLY A 64 -2.16 1.09 13.22
C GLY A 64 -3.03 0.63 12.05
N PHE A 65 -2.52 0.83 10.84
CA PHE A 65 -3.25 0.64 9.59
C PHE A 65 -2.34 0.63 8.36
N VAL A 66 -2.88 0.12 7.25
CA VAL A 66 -2.39 0.36 5.89
C VAL A 66 -3.31 1.38 5.21
N LYS A 67 -2.73 2.35 4.51
CA LYS A 67 -3.45 3.34 3.69
C LYS A 67 -2.84 3.40 2.30
N VAL A 68 -3.69 3.37 1.29
CA VAL A 68 -3.30 3.39 -0.13
C VAL A 68 -3.99 4.55 -0.84
N ILE A 69 -3.33 5.08 -1.87
CA ILE A 69 -3.78 6.22 -2.65
C ILE A 69 -3.61 5.86 -4.12
N PHE A 70 -4.70 5.91 -4.88
CA PHE A 70 -4.70 5.66 -6.32
C PHE A 70 -5.25 6.86 -7.09
N ASP A 71 -4.76 7.07 -8.30
CA ASP A 71 -5.43 7.91 -9.28
C ASP A 71 -6.69 7.21 -9.78
N LYS A 72 -7.80 7.94 -9.82
CA LYS A 72 -9.10 7.41 -10.22
C LYS A 72 -9.22 7.23 -11.73
N LYS A 73 -8.47 7.99 -12.53
CA LYS A 73 -8.62 8.00 -13.98
C LYS A 73 -8.02 6.75 -14.61
N TYR A 74 -6.83 6.35 -14.19
CA TYR A 74 -6.10 5.22 -14.76
C TYR A 74 -5.81 4.09 -13.77
N GLY A 75 -6.11 4.27 -12.48
CA GLY A 75 -5.82 3.27 -11.45
C GLY A 75 -4.34 3.22 -11.06
N GLU A 76 -3.58 4.27 -11.34
CA GLU A 76 -2.17 4.37 -10.97
C GLU A 76 -2.00 4.39 -9.44
N TRP A 77 -1.09 3.57 -8.91
CA TRP A 77 -0.80 3.54 -7.49
C TRP A 77 0.14 4.69 -7.08
N LEU A 78 -0.45 5.79 -6.60
CA LEU A 78 0.27 7.03 -6.29
C LEU A 78 1.06 6.97 -4.99
N GLY A 79 0.57 6.25 -3.98
CA GLY A 79 1.29 6.12 -2.72
C GLY A 79 0.70 5.14 -1.72
N CYS A 80 1.52 4.77 -0.73
CA CYS A 80 1.13 3.95 0.40
C CYS A 80 1.78 4.45 1.69
N HIS A 81 1.02 4.41 2.78
CA HIS A 81 1.43 4.88 4.11
C HIS A 81 0.94 3.88 5.15
N MET A 82 1.85 3.36 5.95
CA MET A 82 1.61 2.29 6.91
C MET A 82 2.14 2.67 8.28
N ILE A 83 1.42 2.25 9.31
CA ILE A 83 1.89 2.24 10.71
C ILE A 83 1.44 0.93 11.33
N GLY A 84 2.35 0.19 11.97
CA GLY A 84 2.02 -1.13 12.54
C GLY A 84 3.26 -1.98 12.79
N HIS A 85 3.05 -3.27 13.04
CA HIS A 85 4.13 -4.24 13.22
C HIS A 85 4.68 -4.69 11.86
N THR A 86 6.01 -4.73 11.68
CA THR A 86 6.69 -5.22 10.46
C THR A 86 6.32 -4.49 9.16
N VAL A 87 5.76 -3.28 9.24
CA VAL A 87 5.35 -2.53 8.05
C VAL A 87 6.55 -2.05 7.22
N THR A 88 7.73 -1.94 7.83
CA THR A 88 8.97 -1.62 7.12
C THR A 88 9.45 -2.74 6.18
N ASP A 89 9.06 -3.99 6.45
CA ASP A 89 9.28 -5.11 5.53
C ASP A 89 8.17 -5.19 4.47
N MET A 90 6.92 -4.93 4.86
CA MET A 90 5.75 -4.99 3.97
C MET A 90 5.80 -3.98 2.82
N ILE A 91 6.37 -2.78 3.04
CA ILE A 91 6.40 -1.71 2.03
C ILE A 91 7.15 -2.12 0.74
N ALA A 92 8.02 -3.13 0.81
CA ALA A 92 8.73 -3.66 -0.36
C ALA A 92 7.77 -4.16 -1.46
N GLU A 93 6.64 -4.77 -1.08
CA GLU A 93 5.60 -5.19 -2.02
C GLU A 93 5.06 -4.00 -2.82
N VAL A 94 4.76 -2.90 -2.14
CA VAL A 94 4.24 -1.67 -2.76
C VAL A 94 5.27 -1.05 -3.70
N VAL A 95 6.55 -1.01 -3.29
CA VAL A 95 7.63 -0.47 -4.13
C VAL A 95 7.71 -1.23 -5.45
N VAL A 96 7.69 -2.56 -5.40
CA VAL A 96 7.72 -3.41 -6.60
C VAL A 96 6.45 -3.22 -7.43
N ALA A 97 5.26 -3.23 -6.79
CA ALA A 97 3.99 -3.05 -7.49
C ALA A 97 3.92 -1.70 -8.24
N ARG A 98 4.41 -0.62 -7.62
CA ARG A 98 4.49 0.71 -8.25
C ARG A 98 5.50 0.78 -9.38
N ASP A 99 6.63 0.09 -9.26
CA ASP A 99 7.64 0.00 -10.34
C ASP A 99 7.08 -0.75 -11.57
N LEU A 100 6.18 -1.70 -11.33
CA LEU A 100 5.47 -2.47 -12.36
C LEU A 100 4.16 -1.83 -12.83
N GLU A 101 3.84 -0.61 -12.38
CA GLU A 101 2.60 0.10 -12.72
C GLU A 101 1.33 -0.72 -12.44
N THR A 102 1.37 -1.55 -11.38
CA THR A 102 0.27 -2.43 -10.98
C THR A 102 -0.95 -1.61 -10.54
N THR A 103 -2.15 -1.93 -11.00
CA THR A 103 -3.38 -1.25 -10.58
C THR A 103 -3.99 -1.94 -9.36
N GLY A 104 -4.97 -1.29 -8.72
CA GLY A 104 -5.66 -1.88 -7.59
C GLY A 104 -6.34 -3.22 -7.89
N HIS A 105 -6.78 -3.45 -9.13
CA HIS A 105 -7.47 -4.68 -9.51
C HIS A 105 -6.53 -5.90 -9.53
N GLU A 106 -5.28 -5.75 -9.96
CA GLU A 106 -4.30 -6.83 -9.88
C GLU A 106 -3.96 -7.18 -8.42
N ILE A 107 -3.88 -6.19 -7.53
CA ILE A 107 -3.62 -6.42 -6.10
C ILE A 107 -4.80 -7.14 -5.42
N ILE A 108 -6.04 -6.70 -5.70
CA ILE A 108 -7.26 -7.35 -5.16
C ILE A 108 -7.37 -8.79 -5.65
N SER A 109 -7.05 -9.07 -6.91
CA SER A 109 -7.16 -10.42 -7.49
C SER A 109 -6.00 -11.36 -7.10
N ALA A 110 -4.87 -10.82 -6.64
CA ALA A 110 -3.75 -11.61 -6.17
C ALA A 110 -4.06 -12.34 -4.85
N VAL A 111 -3.71 -13.63 -4.78
CA VAL A 111 -3.90 -14.44 -3.58
C VAL A 111 -2.85 -14.05 -2.53
N HIS A 112 -3.27 -13.26 -1.55
CA HIS A 112 -2.45 -12.93 -0.39
C HIS A 112 -2.52 -14.07 0.64
N PRO A 113 -1.42 -14.37 1.34
CA PRO A 113 -1.40 -15.42 2.35
C PRO A 113 -2.32 -15.07 3.52
N HIS A 114 -3.06 -16.05 4.03
CA HIS A 114 -3.96 -15.90 5.18
C HIS A 114 -3.66 -16.95 6.28
N PRO A 115 -3.62 -16.57 7.57
CA PRO A 115 -3.62 -15.20 8.08
C PRO A 115 -2.22 -14.57 7.97
N SER A 116 -2.12 -13.32 7.52
CA SER A 116 -0.86 -12.55 7.44
C SER A 116 -1.08 -11.07 7.78
N LEU A 117 0.00 -10.31 7.99
CA LEU A 117 -0.12 -8.84 8.05
C LEU A 117 -0.16 -8.24 6.65
N SER A 118 0.46 -8.89 5.65
CA SER A 118 0.51 -8.42 4.26
C SER A 118 -0.88 -8.40 3.59
N GLU A 119 -1.81 -9.27 3.99
CA GLU A 119 -3.19 -9.22 3.46
C GLU A 119 -3.90 -7.87 3.75
N ALA A 120 -3.43 -7.11 4.75
CA ALA A 120 -3.93 -5.75 5.02
C ALA A 120 -3.67 -4.77 3.85
N ILE A 121 -2.66 -5.02 3.01
CA ILE A 121 -2.44 -4.23 1.78
C ILE A 121 -3.58 -4.48 0.82
N MET A 122 -3.87 -5.75 0.51
CA MET A 122 -5.00 -6.14 -0.34
C MET A 122 -6.32 -5.57 0.18
N GLU A 123 -6.60 -5.72 1.47
CA GLU A 123 -7.82 -5.16 2.07
C GLU A 123 -7.87 -3.64 1.95
N ALA A 124 -6.76 -2.93 2.19
CA ALA A 124 -6.73 -1.48 2.00
C ALA A 124 -7.00 -1.08 0.55
N VAL A 125 -6.50 -1.85 -0.43
CA VAL A 125 -6.82 -1.63 -1.85
C VAL A 125 -8.30 -1.92 -2.12
N ALA A 126 -8.84 -3.04 -1.63
CA ALA A 126 -10.27 -3.37 -1.77
C ALA A 126 -11.17 -2.27 -1.19
N GLU A 127 -10.79 -1.68 -0.05
CA GLU A 127 -11.47 -0.52 0.54
C GLU A 127 -11.43 0.72 -0.37
N ALA A 128 -10.34 0.98 -1.10
CA ALA A 128 -10.28 2.09 -2.05
C ALA A 128 -11.29 1.94 -3.19
N TYR A 129 -11.58 0.70 -3.59
CA TYR A 129 -12.48 0.36 -4.70
C TYR A 129 -13.92 0.00 -4.25
N ASN A 130 -14.19 -0.02 -2.95
CA ASN A 130 -15.46 -0.50 -2.35
C ASN A 130 -15.74 -1.98 -2.66
N GLU A 131 -14.71 -2.81 -2.59
CA GLU A 131 -14.76 -4.27 -2.73
C GLU A 131 -14.38 -4.99 -1.42
N GLY A 132 -14.03 -4.24 -0.36
CA GLY A 132 -13.61 -4.78 0.92
C GLY A 132 -14.73 -5.52 1.66
N VAL A 133 -14.39 -6.64 2.31
CA VAL A 133 -15.36 -7.54 2.94
C VAL A 133 -15.27 -7.56 4.46
N HIS A 134 -14.10 -7.22 5.03
CA HIS A 134 -13.86 -7.34 6.47
C HIS A 134 -14.31 -6.12 7.29
N LEU A 135 -14.50 -4.96 6.65
CA LEU A 135 -14.99 -3.74 7.32
C LEU A 135 -16.49 -3.49 7.11
N GLY A 136 -17.18 -4.36 6.36
CA GLY A 136 -18.60 -4.17 6.02
C GLY A 136 -18.84 -3.07 4.98
N THR A 137 -17.84 -2.80 4.13
CA THR A 137 -17.93 -1.76 3.10
C THR A 137 -19.02 -2.10 2.08
N PRO A 138 -19.94 -1.17 1.77
CA PRO A 138 -21.00 -1.42 0.81
C PRO A 138 -20.42 -1.70 -0.58
N VAL A 139 -20.57 -2.94 -1.04
CA VAL A 139 -20.09 -3.35 -2.36
C VAL A 139 -20.88 -2.63 -3.45
N LYS A 140 -20.17 -2.04 -4.42
CA LYS A 140 -20.81 -1.47 -5.62
C LYS A 140 -21.45 -2.60 -6.43
N LYS A 141 -22.78 -2.57 -6.54
CA LYS A 141 -23.54 -3.45 -7.44
C LYS A 141 -23.37 -3.05 -8.90
#